data_AF-A0A2W4IIY2-F1
#
_entry.id   AF-A0A2W4IIY2-F1
#
_cell.length_a   1.000
_cell.length_b   1.000
_cell.length_c   1.000
_cell.angle_alpha   90.00
_cell.angle_beta   90.00
_cell.angle_gamma   90.00
#
_symmetry.space_group_name_H-M   'P 1'
#
loop_
_entity.id
_entity.type
_entity.pdbx_description
1 polymer ?
#
loop_
_entity_poly.entity_id
_entity_poly.type
_entity_poly.pdbx_seq_one_letter_code
_entity_poly.pdbx_strand_id
1 'polypeptide(L)'
;MAILFHVLRASFFFLTLVMGIFLVRGDILFGEQLFLSLKLILMPGYLLFCGIMIGYLIALIWSARDTSATSDVIKEKILKKSFIIGIIVGLILAMSYIFI
;
A
#
# COMPACT_ATOMS: atom_id res chain seq x y z
N MET A 1 12.25 -9.40 -7.55
CA MET A 1 11.93 -8.11 -6.89
C MET A 1 11.22 -7.13 -7.83
N ALA A 2 11.77 -6.78 -9.00
CA ALA A 2 11.13 -5.82 -9.92
C ALA A 2 9.71 -6.21 -10.37
N ILE A 3 9.50 -7.49 -10.73
CA ILE A 3 8.18 -8.04 -11.09
C ILE A 3 7.20 -7.93 -9.91
N LEU A 4 7.66 -8.23 -8.70
CA LEU A 4 6.85 -8.17 -7.48
C LEU A 4 6.36 -6.73 -7.24
N PHE A 5 7.21 -5.72 -7.46
CA PHE A 5 6.82 -4.32 -7.37
C PHE A 5 5.88 -3.86 -8.48
N HIS A 6 6.04 -4.36 -9.70
CA HIS A 6 5.10 -4.09 -10.79
C HIS A 6 3.72 -4.68 -10.49
N VAL A 7 3.67 -5.91 -9.99
CA VAL A 7 2.44 -6.58 -9.56
C VAL A 7 1.82 -5.83 -8.38
N LEU A 8 2.63 -5.42 -7.40
CA LEU A 8 2.19 -4.66 -6.24
C LEU A 8 1.56 -3.32 -6.66
N ARG A 9 2.22 -2.59 -7.57
CA ARG A 9 1.73 -1.33 -8.13
C ARG A 9 0.43 -1.50 -8.90
N ALA A 10 0.33 -2.53 -9.74
CA ALA A 10 -0.88 -2.85 -10.48
C ALA A 10 -2.02 -3.22 -9.53
N SER A 11 -1.73 -4.04 -8.52
CA SER A 11 -2.71 -4.42 -7.49
C SER A 11 -3.18 -3.21 -6.70
N PHE A 12 -2.28 -2.29 -6.33
CA PHE A 12 -2.61 -1.06 -5.62
C PHE A 12 -3.56 -0.19 -6.45
N PHE A 13 -3.24 0.03 -7.73
CA PHE A 13 -4.11 0.80 -8.63
C PHE A 13 -5.50 0.19 -8.74
N PHE A 14 -5.58 -1.14 -8.91
CA PHE A 14 -6.85 -1.84 -8.98
C PHE A 14 -7.64 -1.69 -7.67
N LEU A 15 -6.97 -1.87 -6.53
CA LEU A 15 -7.59 -1.78 -5.20
C LEU A 15 -8.04 -0.35 -4.88
N THR A 16 -7.27 0.67 -5.27
CA THR A 16 -7.67 2.10 -5.19
C THR A 16 -8.90 2.38 -6.05
N LEU A 17 -8.99 1.82 -7.25
CA LEU A 17 -10.12 2.01 -8.13
C LEU A 17 -11.38 1.36 -7.53
N VAL A 18 -11.26 0.11 -7.06
CA VAL A 18 -12.33 -0.59 -6.34
C VAL A 18 -12.76 0.20 -5.10
N MET A 19 -11.80 0.71 -4.31
CA MET A 19 -12.10 1.55 -3.15
C MET A 19 -12.80 2.84 -3.52
N GLY A 20 -12.40 3.52 -4.60
CA GLY A 20 -13.04 4.73 -5.07
C GLY A 20 -14.50 4.49 -5.44
N ILE A 21 -14.78 3.41 -6.18
CA ILE A 21 -16.16 3.01 -6.51
C ILE A 21 -16.94 2.67 -5.23
N PHE A 22 -16.32 1.94 -4.31
CA PHE A 22 -16.93 1.54 -3.05
C PHE A 22 -17.26 2.77 -2.18
N LEU A 23 -16.36 3.75 -2.04
CA LEU A 23 -16.61 4.97 -1.28
C LEU A 23 -17.66 5.89 -1.91
N VAL A 24 -17.74 5.97 -3.24
CA VAL A 24 -18.64 6.90 -3.95
C VAL A 24 -20.06 6.34 -4.09
N ARG A 25 -20.23 5.02 -4.26
CA ARG A 25 -21.55 4.39 -4.48
C ARG A 25 -21.80 3.09 -3.71
N GLY A 26 -20.92 2.68 -2.81
CA GLY A 26 -21.05 1.42 -2.08
C GLY A 26 -22.30 1.34 -1.22
N ASP A 27 -22.76 2.47 -0.68
CA ASP A 27 -23.99 2.57 0.12
C ASP A 27 -25.24 2.12 -0.67
N ILE A 28 -25.32 2.51 -1.94
CA ILE A 28 -26.45 2.20 -2.84
C ILE A 28 -26.36 0.76 -3.39
N LEU A 29 -25.15 0.22 -3.54
CA LEU A 29 -24.90 -1.10 -4.17
C LEU A 29 -24.97 -2.29 -3.20
N PHE A 30 -24.58 -2.10 -1.94
CA PHE A 30 -24.48 -3.18 -0.95
C PHE A 30 -25.48 -3.04 0.21
N GLY A 31 -26.10 -1.86 0.39
CA GLY A 31 -26.97 -1.55 1.53
C GLY A 31 -26.16 -1.18 2.78
N GLU A 32 -26.75 -0.34 3.65
CA GLU A 32 -26.07 0.31 4.79
C GLU A 32 -25.25 -0.65 5.66
N GLN A 33 -25.83 -1.81 6.05
CA GLN A 33 -25.18 -2.74 6.97
C GLN A 33 -23.98 -3.46 6.37
N LEU A 34 -24.10 -3.96 5.13
CA LEU A 34 -22.98 -4.60 4.44
C LEU A 34 -21.90 -3.58 4.07
N PHE A 35 -22.28 -2.35 3.70
CA PHE A 35 -21.35 -1.27 3.43
C PHE A 35 -20.51 -0.92 4.65
N LEU A 36 -21.13 -0.79 5.83
CA LEU A 36 -20.45 -0.52 7.09
C LEU A 36 -19.46 -1.62 7.47
N SER A 37 -19.88 -2.88 7.43
CA SER A 37 -19.00 -4.02 7.74
C SER A 37 -17.85 -4.17 6.75
N LEU A 38 -18.12 -3.99 5.44
CA LEU A 38 -17.06 -4.08 4.44
C LEU A 38 -16.08 -2.92 4.59
N LYS A 39 -16.56 -1.70 4.82
CA LYS A 39 -15.70 -0.52 5.02
C LYS A 39 -14.77 -0.70 6.22
N LEU A 40 -15.26 -1.29 7.31
CA LEU A 40 -14.47 -1.56 8.51
C LEU A 40 -13.26 -2.47 8.25
N ILE A 41 -13.38 -3.44 7.32
CA ILE A 41 -12.28 -4.33 6.92
C ILE A 41 -11.45 -3.75 5.76
N LEU A 42 -12.13 -3.16 4.79
CA LEU A 42 -11.54 -2.75 3.50
C LEU A 42 -10.66 -1.52 3.68
N MET A 43 -11.05 -0.58 4.54
CA MET A 43 -10.34 0.68 4.80
C MET A 43 -9.01 0.50 5.52
N PRO A 44 -8.88 -0.28 6.62
CA PRO A 44 -7.58 -0.58 7.21
C PRO A 44 -6.70 -1.42 6.26
N GLY A 45 -7.30 -2.35 5.50
CA GLY A 45 -6.57 -3.09 4.46
C GLY A 45 -5.99 -2.16 3.40
N TYR A 46 -6.79 -1.20 2.91
CA TYR A 46 -6.36 -0.20 1.93
C TYR A 46 -5.26 0.72 2.50
N LEU A 47 -5.37 1.16 3.75
CA LEU A 47 -4.35 1.97 4.43
C LEU A 47 -3.01 1.23 4.54
N LEU A 48 -3.05 -0.07 4.83
CA LEU A 48 -1.87 -0.92 4.88
C LEU A 48 -1.19 -1.00 3.50
N PHE A 49 -1.97 -1.22 2.44
CA PHE A 49 -1.47 -1.17 1.06
C PHE A 49 -0.89 0.21 0.69
N CYS A 50 -1.50 1.29 1.17
CA CYS A 50 -1.01 2.65 0.98
C CYS A 50 0.37 2.86 1.61
N GLY A 51 0.57 2.40 2.85
CA GLY A 51 1.86 2.45 3.55
C GLY A 51 2.95 1.65 2.83
N ILE A 52 2.61 0.45 2.36
CA ILE A 52 3.53 -0.38 1.55
C ILE A 52 3.96 0.37 0.28
N MET A 53 3.04 1.07 -0.38
CA MET A 53 3.33 1.82 -1.59
C MET A 53 4.22 3.04 -1.33
N ILE A 54 4.05 3.70 -0.19
CA ILE A 54 4.96 4.76 0.28
C ILE A 54 6.36 4.19 0.49
N GLY A 55 6.48 3.03 1.17
CA GLY A 55 7.75 2.33 1.35
C GLY A 55 8.43 1.96 0.03
N TYR A 56 7.64 1.58 -0.98
CA TYR A 56 8.15 1.34 -2.33
C TYR A 56 8.69 2.61 -3.00
N LEU A 57 7.96 3.72 -2.95
CA LEU A 57 8.41 5.01 -3.49
C LEU A 57 9.74 5.45 -2.85
N ILE A 58 9.86 5.32 -1.53
CA ILE A 58 11.11 5.60 -0.81
C ILE A 58 12.24 4.72 -1.32
N ALA A 59 11.99 3.42 -1.55
CA ALA A 59 12.96 2.50 -2.12
C ALA A 59 13.47 2.94 -3.49
N LEU A 60 12.54 3.37 -4.34
CA LEU A 60 12.79 3.80 -5.71
C LEU A 60 13.64 5.09 -5.73
N ILE A 61 13.27 6.07 -4.91
CA ILE A 61 14.01 7.33 -4.77
C ILE A 61 15.41 7.05 -4.24
N TRP A 62 15.55 6.19 -3.23
CA TRP A 62 16.84 5.87 -2.64
C TRP A 62 17.74 5.13 -3.64
N SER A 63 17.19 4.14 -4.34
CA SER A 63 17.91 3.41 -5.40
C SER A 63 18.26 4.28 -6.60
N ALA A 64 17.50 5.34 -6.89
CA ALA A 64 17.82 6.32 -7.94
C ALA A 64 18.90 7.31 -7.49
N ARG A 65 19.02 7.56 -6.18
CA ARG A 65 20.04 8.45 -5.61
C ARG A 65 21.41 7.78 -5.50
N ASP A 66 21.43 6.48 -5.21
CA ASP A 66 22.63 5.61 -5.24
C ASP A 66 23.01 5.23 -6.69
N THR A 67 23.24 6.24 -7.54
CA THR A 67 23.72 6.05 -8.91
C THR A 67 25.25 6.05 -8.93
N SER A 68 25.87 4.98 -8.42
CA SER A 68 27.27 4.64 -8.73
C SER A 68 27.65 3.26 -8.14
N ALA A 69 27.76 2.24 -9.00
CA ALA A 69 28.44 0.97 -8.73
C ALA A 69 27.91 0.06 -7.58
N THR A 70 26.63 0.16 -7.22
CA THR A 70 26.08 -0.68 -6.15
C THR A 70 25.56 -2.01 -6.69
N SER A 71 26.13 -3.13 -6.23
CA SER A 71 25.77 -4.49 -6.63
C SER A 71 24.28 -4.80 -6.39
N ASP A 72 23.70 -5.69 -7.20
CA ASP A 72 22.27 -6.07 -7.11
C ASP A 72 21.84 -6.54 -5.71
N VAL A 73 22.79 -7.10 -4.95
CA VAL A 73 22.61 -7.52 -3.54
C VAL A 73 22.27 -6.34 -2.62
N ILE A 74 22.86 -5.17 -2.83
CA ILE A 74 22.64 -3.99 -1.99
C ILE A 74 21.31 -3.33 -2.36
N LYS A 75 20.95 -3.30 -3.65
CA LYS A 75 19.61 -2.84 -4.10
C LYS A 75 18.50 -3.69 -3.49
N GLU A 76 18.71 -5.01 -3.41
CA GLU A 76 17.74 -5.90 -2.77
C GLU A 76 17.60 -5.64 -1.27
N LYS A 77 18.71 -5.35 -0.57
CA LYS A 77 18.68 -4.97 0.85
C LYS A 77 17.95 -3.66 1.09
N ILE A 78 18.17 -2.65 0.24
CA ILE A 78 17.46 -1.36 0.31
C ILE A 78 15.96 -1.57 0.11
N LEU A 79 15.56 -2.33 -0.91
CA LEU A 79 14.16 -2.66 -1.18
C LEU A 79 13.48 -3.41 -0.03
N LYS A 80 14.18 -4.38 0.57
CA LYS A 80 13.65 -5.10 1.75
C LYS A 80 13.47 -4.16 2.93
N LYS A 81 14.46 -3.30 3.21
CA LYS A 81 14.42 -2.35 4.33
C LYS A 81 13.30 -1.32 4.17
N SER A 82 13.14 -0.75 2.99
CA SER A 82 12.09 0.23 2.69
C SER A 82 10.69 -0.40 2.65
N PHE A 83 10.58 -1.66 2.22
CA PHE A 83 9.32 -2.42 2.29
C PHE A 83 8.87 -2.63 3.74
N ILE A 84 9.80 -2.99 4.65
CA ILE A 84 9.52 -3.10 6.09
C ILE A 84 9.03 -1.76 6.64
N ILE A 85 9.70 -0.64 6.28
CA ILE A 85 9.26 0.70 6.68
C ILE A 85 7.84 0.98 6.17
N GLY A 86 7.54 0.63 4.91
CA GLY A 86 6.20 0.77 4.34
C GLY A 86 5.14 -0.02 5.09
N ILE A 87 5.44 -1.27 5.47
CA ILE A 87 4.53 -2.09 6.30
C ILE A 87 4.28 -1.44 7.65
N ILE A 88 5.33 -0.95 8.33
CA ILE A 88 5.20 -0.29 9.63
C ILE A 88 4.33 0.97 9.51
N VAL A 89 4.57 1.81 8.51
CA VAL A 89 3.75 3.00 8.24
C VAL A 89 2.30 2.62 7.94
N GLY A 90 2.09 1.58 7.13
CA GLY A 90 0.75 1.08 6.80
C GLY A 90 0.00 0.51 7.99
N LEU A 91 0.69 -0.22 8.87
CA LEU A 91 0.14 -0.71 10.14
C LEU A 91 -0.25 0.43 11.07
N ILE A 92 0.61 1.45 11.21
CA ILE A 92 0.31 2.64 12.02
C ILE A 92 -0.95 3.32 11.47
N LEU A 93 -1.02 3.58 10.17
CA LEU A 93 -2.19 4.17 9.50
C LEU A 93 -3.47 3.37 9.72
N ALA A 94 -3.41 2.04 9.57
CA ALA A 94 -4.54 1.15 9.77
C ALA A 94 -5.01 1.16 11.25
N MET A 95 -4.07 1.10 12.20
CA MET A 95 -4.38 1.14 13.63
C MET A 95 -4.95 2.50 14.04
N SER A 96 -4.42 3.61 13.51
CA SER A 96 -4.97 4.95 13.74
C SER A 96 -6.42 5.04 13.27
N TYR A 97 -6.75 4.44 12.12
CA TYR A 97 -8.13 4.41 11.61
C TYR A 97 -9.08 3.55 12.45
N ILE A 98 -8.59 2.48 13.08
CA ILE A 98 -9.42 1.62 13.94
C ILE A 98 -9.69 2.29 15.30
N PHE A 99 -8.74 3.08 15.81
CA PHE A 99 -8.83 3.72 17.13
C PHE A 99 -9.46 5.12 17.13
N ILE A 100 -9.57 5.78 15.97
CA ILE A 100 -10.22 7.08 15.77
C ILE A 100 -11.67 6.87 15.32
#